data_AF-A0A352Z7M4-F1
#
_entry.id   AF-A0A352Z7M4-F1
#
_cell.length_a   1.000
_cell.length_b   1.000
_cell.length_c   1.000
_cell.angle_alpha   90.00
_cell.angle_beta   90.00
_cell.angle_gamma   90.00
#
_symmetry.space_group_name_H-M   'P 1'
#
loop_
_entity.id
_entity.type
_entity.pdbx_description
1 polymer ?
#
loop_
_entity_poly.entity_id
_entity_poly.type
_entity_poly.pdbx_seq_one_letter_code
_entity_poly.pdbx_strand_id
1 'polypeptide(L)'
;MKIAISGKGGTGKTTLAGVMARILGDRGHKVIAIDADPDTNLASVIGIDEAQLKEITPLAMMKELIEERTGAKKDTYGSFFTLNPKV
;
A
#
# COMPACT_ATOMS: atom_id res chain seq x y z
N MET A 1 -10.40 0.36 -13.67
CA MET A 1 -9.43 -0.63 -14.21
C MET A 1 -8.64 -1.21 -13.05
N LYS A 2 -8.30 -2.50 -13.06
CA LYS A 2 -7.46 -3.17 -12.05
C LYS A 2 -6.35 -3.94 -12.75
N ILE A 3 -5.10 -3.77 -12.32
CA ILE A 3 -3.92 -4.37 -12.96
C ILE A 3 -3.07 -5.04 -11.86
N ALA A 4 -2.64 -6.27 -12.09
CA ALA A 4 -1.70 -6.98 -11.25
C ALA A 4 -0.45 -7.33 -12.07
N ILE A 5 0.74 -7.00 -11.55
CA ILE A 5 2.03 -7.29 -12.19
C ILE A 5 2.74 -8.35 -11.35
N SER A 6 3.06 -9.49 -11.96
CA SER A 6 3.71 -10.63 -11.31
C SER A 6 4.86 -11.16 -12.16
N GLY A 7 5.75 -11.94 -11.55
CA GLY A 7 6.95 -12.48 -12.18
C GLY A 7 8.05 -12.83 -11.16
N LYS A 8 9.14 -13.44 -11.65
CA LYS A 8 10.30 -13.83 -10.82
C LYS A 8 10.95 -12.61 -10.14
N GLY A 9 11.70 -12.83 -9.05
CA GLY A 9 12.57 -11.82 -8.45
C GLY A 9 13.55 -11.22 -9.48
N GLY A 10 13.80 -9.91 -9.39
CA GLY A 10 14.74 -9.20 -10.27
C GLY A 10 14.24 -8.86 -11.68
N THR A 11 13.00 -9.19 -12.04
CA THR A 11 12.45 -8.93 -13.40
C THR A 11 11.94 -7.50 -13.64
N GLY A 12 12.09 -6.60 -12.67
CA GLY A 12 11.68 -5.19 -12.81
C GLY A 12 10.20 -4.89 -12.54
N LYS A 13 9.48 -5.79 -11.87
CA LYS A 13 8.03 -5.66 -11.57
C LYS A 13 7.67 -4.36 -10.87
N THR A 14 8.38 -4.03 -9.79
CA THR A 14 8.14 -2.83 -8.99
C THR A 14 8.42 -1.57 -9.80
N THR A 15 9.49 -1.59 -10.62
CA THR A 15 9.81 -0.52 -11.55
C THR A 15 8.67 -0.29 -12.55
N LEU A 16 8.20 -1.35 -13.21
CA LEU A 16 7.10 -1.25 -14.16
C LEU A 16 5.81 -0.75 -13.48
N ALA A 17 5.46 -1.31 -12.32
CA ALA A 17 4.27 -0.93 -11.57
C ALA A 17 4.29 0.55 -11.16
N GLY A 18 5.41 1.03 -10.60
CA GLY A 18 5.55 2.42 -10.15
C GLY A 18 5.61 3.41 -11.32
N VAL A 19 6.33 3.10 -12.41
CA VAL A 19 6.36 3.95 -13.61
C VAL A 19 4.97 4.05 -14.25
N MET A 20 4.25 2.94 -14.36
CA MET A 20 2.86 2.96 -14.82
C MET A 20 1.96 3.81 -13.93
N ALA A 21 2.08 3.65 -12.60
CA ALA A 21 1.30 4.42 -11.65
C ALA A 21 1.55 5.93 -11.79
N ARG A 22 2.81 6.33 -11.94
CA ARG A 22 3.21 7.73 -12.14
C ARG A 22 2.65 8.30 -13.45
N ILE A 23 2.84 7.60 -14.57
CA ILE A 23 2.33 8.05 -15.88
C ILE A 23 0.80 8.19 -15.86
N LEU A 24 0.10 7.26 -15.22
CA LEU A 24 -1.36 7.33 -15.11
C LEU A 24 -1.80 8.50 -14.21
N GLY A 25 -1.10 8.74 -13.11
CA GLY A 25 -1.32 9.90 -12.24
C GLY A 25 -1.09 11.22 -12.97
N ASP A 26 0.01 11.35 -13.71
CA ASP A 26 0.35 12.53 -14.52
C ASP A 26 -0.68 12.80 -15.63
N ARG A 27 -1.38 11.76 -16.10
CA ARG A 27 -2.50 11.88 -17.04
C ARG A 27 -3.84 12.25 -16.38
N GLY A 28 -3.85 12.55 -15.09
CA GLY A 28 -5.04 12.94 -14.34
C GLY A 28 -5.90 11.77 -13.86
N HIS A 29 -5.41 10.53 -13.91
CA HIS A 29 -6.14 9.39 -13.35
C HIS A 29 -5.93 9.31 -11.84
N LYS A 30 -6.99 9.00 -11.10
CA LYS A 30 -6.89 8.63 -9.69
C LYS A 30 -6.32 7.21 -9.60
N VAL A 31 -5.06 7.10 -9.18
CA VAL A 31 -4.34 5.82 -9.09
C VAL A 31 -4.15 5.43 -7.64
N ILE A 32 -4.39 4.15 -7.34
CA ILE A 32 -3.96 3.51 -6.09
C ILE A 32 -2.90 2.51 -6.50
N ALA A 33 -1.66 2.73 -6.07
CA ALA A 33 -0.55 1.82 -6.28
C ALA A 33 -0.32 1.01 -5.00
N ILE A 34 -0.20 -0.32 -5.14
CA ILE A 34 -0.06 -1.25 -4.02
C ILE A 34 1.19 -2.07 -4.27
N ASP A 35 2.12 -2.06 -3.31
CA ASP A 35 3.25 -2.98 -3.28
C ASP A 35 2.89 -4.17 -2.39
N ALA A 36 2.96 -5.37 -2.95
CA ALA A 36 2.73 -6.62 -2.22
C ALA A 36 4.03 -7.39 -2.01
N ASP A 37 5.19 -6.77 -2.30
CA ASP A 37 6.52 -7.34 -2.10
C ASP A 37 7.07 -6.91 -0.71
N PRO A 38 7.58 -7.84 0.13
CA PRO A 38 8.14 -7.51 1.44
C PRO A 38 9.35 -6.56 1.39
N ASP A 39 10.08 -6.49 0.28
CA ASP A 39 11.26 -5.62 0.15
C ASP A 39 10.89 -4.14 -0.09
N THR A 40 9.59 -3.81 -0.22
CA THR A 40 8.98 -2.47 -0.31
C THR A 40 9.82 -1.41 -1.03
N ASN A 41 9.84 -1.44 -2.36
CA ASN A 41 10.60 -0.49 -3.18
C ASN A 41 9.72 0.46 -3.98
N LEU A 42 8.39 0.36 -3.89
CA LEU A 42 7.49 1.17 -4.71
C LEU A 42 7.61 2.67 -4.47
N ALA A 43 7.78 3.11 -3.21
CA ALA A 43 7.81 4.53 -2.84
C ALA A 43 8.90 5.32 -3.59
N SER A 44 10.09 4.74 -3.69
CA SER A 44 11.21 5.35 -4.43
C SER A 44 10.92 5.42 -5.94
N VAL A 45 10.30 4.39 -6.52
CA VAL A 45 9.95 4.35 -7.95
C VAL A 45 8.92 5.42 -8.32
N ILE A 46 7.92 5.65 -7.46
CA ILE A 46 6.91 6.68 -7.69
C ILE A 46 7.38 8.11 -7.35
N GLY A 47 8.62 8.24 -6.85
CA GLY A 47 9.26 9.54 -6.60
C GLY A 47 8.91 10.18 -5.27
N ILE A 48 8.53 9.40 -4.25
CA ILE A 48 8.42 9.90 -2.88
C ILE A 48 9.83 10.01 -2.31
N ASP A 49 10.19 11.21 -1.84
CA ASP A 49 11.49 11.46 -1.22
C ASP A 49 11.53 11.05 0.27
N GLU A 50 12.72 11.06 0.88
CA GLU A 50 12.89 10.68 2.28
C GLU A 50 12.16 11.60 3.27
N ALA A 51 11.97 12.88 2.93
CA ALA A 51 11.28 13.83 3.81
C ALA A 51 9.78 13.50 3.83
N GLN A 52 9.19 13.30 2.65
CA GLN A 52 7.81 12.87 2.47
C GLN A 52 7.56 11.50 3.12
N LEU A 53 8.50 10.56 2.98
CA LEU A 53 8.40 9.25 3.63
C LEU A 53 8.29 9.35 5.16
N LYS A 54 9.00 10.29 5.78
CA LYS A 54 8.96 10.51 7.25
C LYS A 54 7.65 11.12 7.73
N GLU A 55 6.94 11.83 6.86
CA GLU A 55 5.63 12.42 7.17
C GLU A 55 4.48 11.40 7.02
N ILE A 56 4.69 10.34 6.24
CA ILE A 56 3.68 9.29 6.07
C ILE A 56 3.57 8.48 7.36
N THR A 57 2.37 8.50 7.95
CA THR A 57 2.05 7.62 9.08
C THR A 57 1.87 6.19 8.56
N PRO A 58 2.66 5.20 9.02
CA PRO A 58 2.47 3.81 8.62
C PRO A 58 1.11 3.29 9.08
N LEU A 59 0.45 2.44 8.27
CA LEU A 59 -0.85 1.85 8.62
C LEU A 59 -0.82 1.16 9.99
N ALA A 60 0.28 0.47 10.31
CA ALA A 60 0.48 -0.20 11.60
C ALA A 60 0.39 0.74 12.83
N MET A 61 0.57 2.05 12.63
CA MET A 61 0.45 3.08 13.68
C MET A 61 -0.96 3.65 13.78
N MET A 62 -1.81 3.44 12.77
CA MET A 62 -3.20 3.94 12.70
C MET A 62 -4.16 3.02 13.45
N LYS A 63 -3.98 2.88 14.77
CA LYS A 63 -4.74 1.92 15.61
C LYS A 63 -6.25 2.10 15.50
N GLU A 64 -6.73 3.35 15.57
CA GLU A 64 -8.17 3.65 15.49
C GLU A 64 -8.78 3.20 14.16
N LEU A 65 -8.09 3.45 13.04
CA LEU A 65 -8.53 3.01 11.72
C LEU A 65 -8.54 1.48 11.60
N ILE A 66 -7.51 0.81 12.14
CA ILE A 66 -7.46 -0.66 12.15
C ILE A 66 -8.62 -1.22 12.97
N GLU A 67 -8.89 -0.66 14.16
CA GLU A 67 -9.99 -1.07 15.02
C GLU A 67 -11.35 -0.86 14.35
N GLU A 68 -11.58 0.33 13.78
CA GLU A 68 -12.81 0.67 13.04
C GLU A 68 -13.08 -0.32 11.90
N ARG A 69 -12.05 -0.65 11.12
CA ARG A 69 -12.21 -1.48 9.92
C ARG A 69 -12.29 -2.96 10.27
N THR A 70 -11.46 -3.45 11.18
CA THR A 70 -11.36 -4.89 11.46
C THR A 70 -12.33 -5.36 12.55
N GLY A 71 -12.82 -4.46 13.39
CA GLY A 71 -13.61 -4.76 14.59
C GLY A 71 -12.78 -5.35 15.74
N ALA A 72 -11.46 -5.48 15.57
CA ALA A 72 -10.57 -6.10 16.54
C ALA A 72 -9.70 -5.05 17.23
N LYS A 73 -9.84 -4.95 18.54
CA LYS A 73 -8.99 -4.12 19.39
C LYS A 73 -7.79 -4.91 19.90
N LYS A 74 -6.61 -4.31 19.78
CA LYS A 74 -5.37 -4.91 20.28
C LYS A 74 -5.53 -5.23 21.78
N ASP A 75 -5.01 -6.39 22.19
CA ASP A 75 -5.05 -6.87 23.58
C ASP A 75 -6.46 -7.19 24.13
N THR A 76 -7.47 -7.31 23.26
CA THR A 76 -8.82 -7.76 23.64
C THR A 76 -9.01 -9.23 23.31
N TYR A 77 -9.19 -10.06 24.34
CA TYR A 77 -9.41 -11.50 24.19
C TYR A 77 -10.79 -11.78 23.57
N GLY A 78 -10.85 -12.70 22.59
CA GLY A 78 -12.11 -13.10 21.94
C GLY A 78 -12.69 -12.11 20.91
N SER A 79 -11.88 -11.17 20.42
CA SER A 79 -12.29 -10.28 19.33
C SER A 79 -12.41 -11.04 17.99
N PHE A 80 -13.45 -10.72 17.22
CA PHE A 80 -13.64 -11.27 15.88
C PHE A 80 -12.97 -10.35 14.85
N PHE A 81 -11.99 -10.88 14.12
CA PHE A 81 -11.27 -10.12 13.09
C PHE A 81 -11.97 -10.24 11.74
N THR A 82 -12.44 -9.12 11.20
CA THR A 82 -13.00 -9.09 9.84
C THR A 82 -11.85 -9.14 8.84
N LEU A 83 -11.67 -10.29 8.16
CA LEU A 83 -10.60 -10.48 7.17
C LEU A 83 -10.76 -9.62 5.91
N ASN A 84 -12.00 -9.24 5.57
CA ASN A 84 -12.33 -8.42 4.40
C ASN A 84 -13.15 -7.19 4.83
N PRO A 85 -12.51 -6.23 5.53
CA PRO A 85 -13.21 -5.04 5.97
C PRO A 85 -13.61 -4.21 4.74
N LYS A 86 -14.75 -3.51 4.81
CA LYS A 86 -15.11 -2.55 3.77
C LYS A 86 -14.11 -1.40 3.85
N VAL A 87 -13.40 -1.12 2.75
CA VAL A 87 -12.44 -0.02 2.58
C VAL A 87 -13.06 1.13 1.82
#